data_AF-A0AAD3ZDG3-F1
#
_entry.id   AF-A0AAD3ZDG3-F1
#
_cell.length_a   1.000
_cell.length_b   1.000
_cell.length_c   1.000
_cell.angle_alpha   90.00
_cell.angle_beta   90.00
_cell.angle_gamma   90.00
#
_symmetry.space_group_name_H-M   'P 1'
#
loop_
_entity.id
_entity.type
_entity.pdbx_description
1 polymer ?
#
loop_
_entity_poly.entity_id
_entity_poly.type
_entity_poly.pdbx_seq_one_letter_code
_entity_poly.pdbx_strand_id
1 'polypeptide(L)'
;MEALNELEEKLSGVAFKSVDDIVERLSSLSKWPMGDAGQVRSIARRMRYSEPQKDLLQRWKDEVGFPHGSIEDIMRLSDPPYYTACPNPFVQDFVKCHGRPYDPDEKYHREPFAADVSEGKNDPIYNAHSYHTKVPHKAIMRYILHYTEPGDIVFDGFCGTGMTGVAAQLCGDRRTVESLGYRVERDGTVLEREEGDDGKAVWKPFSKLGPRKAILNDLSPAATFIAYNYNTPVDVKQFEREAKRILAETEKECGWMYATLNTEGIEISKETVDELASKVRHAKSVDEVKQLIKANSKFMGKINYTVWSDVFICPNCSKEIVFWDVAVDKEKGKVKRTFSCPRCRRDGL
;
A
#
# COMPACT_ATOMS: atom_id res chain seq x y z
N MET A 1 -6.65 -30.19 13.35
CA MET A 1 -6.87 -31.42 12.55
C MET A 1 -8.09 -32.19 13.01
N GLU A 2 -8.18 -32.64 14.27
CA GLU A 2 -9.31 -33.49 14.70
C GLU A 2 -10.71 -32.86 14.61
N ALA A 3 -10.85 -31.57 14.91
CA ALA A 3 -12.14 -30.87 14.79
C ALA A 3 -12.56 -30.66 13.32
N LEU A 4 -11.59 -30.50 12.42
CA LEU A 4 -11.82 -30.44 10.97
C LEU A 4 -12.23 -31.81 10.43
N ASN A 5 -11.58 -32.88 10.89
CA ASN A 5 -11.95 -34.25 10.52
C ASN A 5 -13.37 -34.61 11.01
N GLU A 6 -13.76 -34.22 12.23
CA GLU A 6 -15.15 -34.43 12.72
C GLU A 6 -16.17 -33.68 11.85
N LEU A 7 -15.81 -32.48 11.39
CA LEU A 7 -16.67 -31.65 10.56
C LEU A 7 -16.80 -32.23 9.14
N GLU A 8 -15.70 -32.70 8.55
CA GLU A 8 -15.73 -33.43 7.28
C GLU A 8 -16.49 -34.75 7.38
N GLU A 9 -16.24 -35.56 8.42
CA GLU A 9 -16.89 -36.86 8.61
C GLU A 9 -18.41 -36.73 8.80
N LYS A 10 -18.85 -35.75 9.59
CA LYS A 10 -20.28 -35.61 9.95
C LYS A 10 -21.08 -34.74 9.00
N LEU A 11 -20.44 -33.82 8.27
CA LEU A 11 -21.15 -32.82 7.46
C LEU A 11 -20.80 -32.83 5.96
N SER A 12 -19.73 -33.51 5.53
CA SER A 12 -19.37 -33.56 4.10
C SER A 12 -20.26 -34.52 3.31
N GLY A 13 -20.63 -34.14 2.08
CA GLY A 13 -21.30 -35.01 1.11
C GLY A 13 -22.77 -35.36 1.40
N VAL A 14 -23.35 -34.93 2.52
CA VAL A 14 -24.74 -35.25 2.88
C VAL A 14 -25.63 -34.01 2.79
N ALA A 15 -26.64 -34.05 1.93
CA ALA A 15 -27.59 -32.95 1.79
C ALA A 15 -28.38 -32.71 3.09
N PHE A 16 -28.50 -31.44 3.48
CA PHE A 16 -29.29 -30.99 4.63
C PHE A 16 -30.76 -30.85 4.22
N LYS A 17 -31.63 -31.69 4.76
CA LYS A 17 -33.01 -31.85 4.27
C LYS A 17 -34.03 -30.95 4.99
N SER A 18 -33.75 -30.55 6.23
CA SER A 18 -34.64 -29.70 7.03
C SER A 18 -33.87 -28.93 8.12
N VAL A 19 -34.50 -27.92 8.73
CA VAL A 19 -33.89 -27.20 9.88
C VAL A 19 -33.59 -28.17 11.01
N ASP A 20 -34.49 -29.12 11.27
CA ASP A 20 -34.34 -30.05 12.39
C ASP A 20 -33.22 -31.08 12.14
N ASP A 21 -33.05 -31.55 10.89
CA ASP A 21 -31.89 -32.38 10.46
C ASP A 21 -30.57 -31.62 10.63
N ILE A 22 -30.55 -30.32 10.34
CA ILE A 22 -29.37 -29.48 10.55
C ILE A 22 -29.10 -29.29 12.05
N VAL A 23 -30.12 -29.02 12.87
CA VAL A 23 -29.97 -28.88 14.33
C VAL A 23 -29.42 -30.16 14.95
N GLU A 24 -29.95 -31.31 14.58
CA GLU A 24 -29.51 -32.61 15.10
C GLU A 24 -28.03 -32.87 14.77
N ARG A 25 -27.61 -32.62 13.53
CA ARG A 25 -26.23 -32.83 13.11
C ARG A 25 -25.25 -31.83 13.72
N LEU A 26 -25.60 -30.55 13.79
CA LEU A 26 -24.76 -29.55 14.45
C LEU A 26 -24.64 -29.83 15.96
N SER A 27 -25.70 -30.33 16.59
CA SER A 27 -25.68 -30.73 18.00
C SER A 27 -24.88 -32.02 18.23
N SER A 28 -24.63 -32.81 17.18
CA SER A 28 -23.80 -34.01 17.24
C SER A 28 -22.29 -33.73 17.16
N LEU A 29 -21.89 -32.49 16.85
CA LEU A 29 -20.48 -32.07 16.84
C LEU A 29 -20.01 -31.89 18.27
N SER A 30 -19.19 -32.83 18.74
CA SER A 30 -18.71 -32.86 20.12
C SER A 30 -17.51 -31.94 20.36
N LYS A 31 -16.74 -31.62 19.31
CA LYS A 31 -15.54 -30.78 19.39
C LYS A 31 -15.77 -29.32 18.98
N TRP A 32 -17.01 -28.94 18.65
CA TRP A 32 -17.36 -27.59 18.22
C TRP A 32 -18.36 -26.96 19.21
N PRO A 33 -18.04 -25.79 19.80
CA PRO A 33 -18.96 -25.10 20.70
C PRO A 33 -20.01 -24.34 19.88
N MET A 34 -21.06 -25.04 19.44
CA MET A 34 -22.10 -24.49 18.56
C MET A 34 -23.11 -23.57 19.28
N GLY A 35 -22.91 -23.33 20.58
CA GLY A 35 -23.79 -22.50 21.39
C GLY A 35 -25.02 -23.25 21.91
N ASP A 36 -25.97 -22.52 22.47
CA ASP A 36 -27.22 -23.08 22.98
C ASP A 36 -28.18 -23.52 21.85
N ALA A 37 -29.23 -24.26 22.21
CA ALA A 37 -30.20 -24.79 21.25
C ALA A 37 -30.89 -23.70 20.39
N GLY A 38 -31.02 -22.48 20.90
CA GLY A 38 -31.56 -21.34 20.16
C GLY A 38 -30.57 -20.83 19.11
N GLN A 39 -29.28 -20.76 19.47
CA GLN A 39 -28.20 -20.40 18.55
C GLN A 39 -28.02 -21.44 17.43
N VAL A 40 -28.00 -22.73 17.79
CA VAL A 40 -27.94 -23.84 16.82
C VAL A 40 -29.12 -23.81 15.85
N ARG A 41 -30.33 -23.51 16.35
CA ARG A 41 -31.53 -23.42 15.51
C ARG A 41 -31.57 -22.17 14.63
N SER A 42 -31.00 -21.06 15.08
CA SER A 42 -30.79 -19.86 14.26
C SER A 42 -29.79 -20.13 13.12
N ILE A 43 -28.69 -20.83 13.42
CA ILE A 43 -27.72 -21.30 12.42
C ILE A 43 -28.41 -22.24 11.42
N ALA A 44 -29.16 -23.22 11.90
CA ALA A 44 -29.88 -24.19 11.06
C ALA A 44 -30.92 -23.55 10.12
N ARG A 45 -31.63 -22.52 10.58
CA ARG A 45 -32.56 -21.75 9.74
C ARG A 45 -31.81 -21.00 8.64
N ARG A 46 -30.68 -20.35 8.96
CA ARG A 46 -29.83 -19.70 7.95
C ARG A 46 -29.26 -20.70 6.94
N MET A 47 -28.88 -21.90 7.40
CA MET A 47 -28.36 -22.97 6.54
C MET A 47 -29.42 -23.57 5.61
N ARG A 48 -30.69 -23.69 6.03
CA ARG A 48 -31.77 -24.25 5.18
C ARG A 48 -32.08 -23.41 3.94
N TYR A 49 -31.83 -22.12 3.98
CA TYR A 49 -32.00 -21.24 2.82
C TYR A 49 -30.76 -21.22 1.91
N SER A 50 -29.77 -22.09 2.13
CA SER A 50 -28.48 -22.07 1.43
C SER A 50 -28.08 -23.43 0.85
N GLU A 51 -27.43 -23.41 -0.32
CA GLU A 51 -26.97 -24.58 -1.07
C GLU A 51 -25.86 -25.34 -0.31
N PRO A 52 -26.03 -26.64 0.02
CA PRO A 52 -25.15 -27.40 0.93
C PRO A 52 -23.68 -27.60 0.52
N GLN A 53 -23.29 -27.30 -0.72
CA GLN A 53 -21.99 -27.69 -1.27
C GLN A 53 -20.91 -26.59 -1.24
N LYS A 54 -21.24 -25.39 -0.76
CA LYS A 54 -20.37 -24.21 -0.82
C LYS A 54 -19.69 -23.93 0.52
N ASP A 55 -18.40 -23.59 0.54
CA ASP A 55 -17.71 -23.00 1.70
C ASP A 55 -18.15 -21.55 1.97
N LEU A 56 -17.70 -20.93 3.07
CA LEU A 56 -18.08 -19.54 3.45
C LEU A 56 -17.81 -18.51 2.35
N LEU A 57 -16.74 -18.68 1.56
CA LEU A 57 -16.36 -17.79 0.46
C LEU A 57 -17.21 -18.04 -0.79
N GLN A 58 -17.48 -19.31 -1.10
CA GLN A 58 -18.39 -19.68 -2.20
C GLN A 58 -19.82 -19.23 -1.97
N ARG A 59 -20.24 -19.08 -0.70
CA ARG A 59 -21.57 -18.62 -0.31
C ARG A 59 -21.77 -17.12 -0.51
N TRP A 60 -20.71 -16.33 -0.43
CA TRP A 60 -20.76 -14.87 -0.60
C TRP A 60 -20.28 -14.40 -1.97
N LYS A 61 -19.78 -15.32 -2.82
CA LYS A 61 -19.33 -15.02 -4.19
C LYS A 61 -20.38 -14.29 -5.03
N ASP A 62 -21.65 -14.56 -4.77
CA ASP A 62 -22.78 -13.98 -5.51
C ASP A 62 -23.36 -12.73 -4.81
N GLU A 63 -22.78 -12.30 -3.67
CA GLU A 63 -23.16 -11.05 -2.99
C GLU A 63 -22.52 -9.83 -3.68
N VAL A 64 -23.28 -8.74 -3.74
CA VAL A 64 -22.79 -7.45 -4.26
C VAL A 64 -21.63 -6.97 -3.38
N GLY A 65 -20.45 -6.80 -3.97
CA GLY A 65 -19.24 -6.37 -3.27
C GLY A 65 -18.23 -7.49 -2.98
N PHE A 66 -18.52 -8.74 -3.33
CA PHE A 66 -17.54 -9.83 -3.23
C PHE A 66 -16.51 -9.76 -4.39
N PRO A 67 -15.21 -9.99 -4.14
CA PRO A 67 -14.21 -9.97 -5.20
C PRO A 67 -14.44 -11.02 -6.29
N HIS A 68 -14.28 -10.62 -7.55
CA HIS A 68 -14.23 -11.56 -8.66
C HIS A 68 -12.83 -12.21 -8.74
N GLY A 69 -12.74 -13.49 -8.42
CA GLY A 69 -11.48 -14.24 -8.45
C GLY A 69 -11.64 -15.71 -8.04
N SER A 70 -10.56 -16.48 -8.14
CA SER A 70 -10.52 -17.81 -7.53
C SER A 70 -10.46 -17.66 -6.00
N ILE A 71 -11.00 -18.62 -5.27
CA ILE A 71 -10.95 -18.62 -3.79
C ILE A 71 -9.50 -18.59 -3.32
N GLU A 72 -8.64 -19.36 -3.98
CA GLU A 72 -7.21 -19.42 -3.69
C GLU A 72 -6.54 -18.05 -3.79
N ASP A 73 -6.86 -17.26 -4.83
CA ASP A 73 -6.30 -15.92 -5.00
C ASP A 73 -6.87 -14.94 -3.96
N ILE A 74 -8.17 -15.03 -3.64
CA ILE A 74 -8.81 -14.22 -2.60
C ILE A 74 -8.18 -14.50 -1.23
N MET A 75 -7.90 -15.77 -0.94
CA MET A 75 -7.22 -16.20 0.29
C MET A 75 -5.75 -15.78 0.30
N ARG A 76 -5.03 -15.88 -0.81
CA ARG A 76 -3.64 -15.41 -0.95
C ARG A 76 -3.52 -13.90 -0.73
N LEU A 77 -4.54 -13.14 -1.11
CA LEU A 77 -4.59 -11.69 -0.88
C LEU A 77 -5.02 -11.33 0.54
N SER A 78 -5.68 -12.22 1.28
CA SER A 78 -6.17 -11.94 2.63
C SER A 78 -5.14 -12.26 3.71
N ASP A 79 -5.21 -11.56 4.84
CA ASP A 79 -4.44 -11.83 6.07
C ASP A 79 -5.39 -11.84 7.30
N PRO A 80 -6.24 -12.87 7.45
CA PRO A 80 -7.23 -12.89 8.52
C PRO A 80 -6.60 -13.04 9.91
N PRO A 81 -7.15 -12.40 10.95
CA PRO A 81 -8.40 -11.61 10.96
C PRO A 81 -8.21 -10.13 10.59
N TYR A 82 -6.99 -9.69 10.30
CA TYR A 82 -6.60 -8.29 10.17
C TYR A 82 -7.00 -7.67 8.82
N TYR A 83 -6.92 -8.44 7.75
CA TYR A 83 -7.35 -8.04 6.42
C TYR A 83 -8.04 -9.19 5.70
N THR A 84 -9.17 -8.90 5.07
CA THR A 84 -9.85 -9.84 4.18
C THR A 84 -10.25 -9.11 2.91
N ALA A 85 -10.00 -9.71 1.75
CA ALA A 85 -10.48 -9.19 0.48
C ALA A 85 -12.01 -9.35 0.33
N CYS A 86 -12.62 -10.23 1.12
CA CYS A 86 -14.05 -10.51 1.17
C CYS A 86 -14.71 -9.94 2.45
N PRO A 87 -16.05 -10.05 2.63
CA PRO A 87 -16.68 -9.77 3.92
C PRO A 87 -15.95 -10.51 5.04
N ASN A 88 -15.62 -9.79 6.13
CA ASN A 88 -14.75 -10.28 7.19
C ASN A 88 -15.58 -11.04 8.26
N PRO A 89 -15.50 -12.38 8.36
CA PRO A 89 -16.27 -13.13 9.35
C PRO A 89 -15.71 -12.99 10.77
N PHE A 90 -14.53 -12.41 10.93
CA PHE A 90 -13.79 -12.30 12.19
C PHE A 90 -14.00 -10.97 12.92
N VAL A 91 -14.80 -10.04 12.37
CA VAL A 91 -15.06 -8.73 12.98
C VAL A 91 -15.59 -8.87 14.40
N GLN A 92 -16.47 -9.84 14.65
CA GLN A 92 -17.02 -10.05 15.99
C GLN A 92 -15.91 -10.43 16.99
N ASP A 93 -14.98 -11.30 16.61
CA ASP A 93 -13.89 -11.72 17.48
C ASP A 93 -12.85 -10.61 17.66
N PHE A 94 -12.58 -9.84 16.60
CA PHE A 94 -11.75 -8.62 16.70
C PHE A 94 -12.32 -7.63 17.72
N VAL A 95 -13.63 -7.36 17.67
CA VAL A 95 -14.29 -6.46 18.63
C VAL A 95 -14.28 -7.04 20.04
N LYS A 96 -14.42 -8.36 20.23
CA LYS A 96 -14.26 -8.98 21.56
C LYS A 96 -12.83 -8.84 22.10
N CYS A 97 -11.82 -8.94 21.25
CA CYS A 97 -10.42 -8.88 21.66
C CYS A 97 -9.94 -7.45 21.94
N HIS A 98 -10.48 -6.45 21.24
CA HIS A 98 -9.97 -5.08 21.28
C HIS A 98 -10.96 -4.04 21.81
N GLY A 99 -12.25 -4.33 21.75
CA GLY A 99 -13.30 -3.44 22.22
C GLY A 99 -13.51 -3.54 23.73
N ARG A 100 -14.35 -2.66 24.24
CA ARG A 100 -14.86 -2.71 25.62
C ARG A 100 -16.34 -3.08 25.58
N PRO A 101 -16.83 -3.90 26.52
CA PRO A 101 -18.28 -4.10 26.68
C PRO A 101 -18.97 -2.75 26.86
N TYR A 102 -20.13 -2.59 26.23
CA TYR A 102 -20.96 -1.41 26.42
C TYR A 102 -21.44 -1.33 27.88
N ASP A 103 -21.18 -0.20 28.54
CA ASP A 103 -21.67 0.11 29.88
C ASP A 103 -22.80 1.16 29.78
N PRO A 104 -24.06 0.80 30.07
CA PRO A 104 -25.17 1.75 30.01
C PRO A 104 -25.12 2.85 31.08
N ASP A 105 -24.33 2.65 32.15
CA ASP A 105 -24.18 3.64 33.22
C ASP A 105 -23.05 4.65 32.91
N GLU A 106 -22.21 4.37 31.90
CA GLU A 106 -21.19 5.28 31.43
C GLU A 106 -21.82 6.49 30.72
N LYS A 107 -21.75 7.66 31.36
CA LYS A 107 -22.21 8.92 30.78
C LYS A 107 -21.14 9.48 29.84
N TYR A 108 -21.31 9.25 28.54
CA TYR A 108 -20.52 9.93 27.52
C TYR A 108 -20.96 11.39 27.36
N HIS A 109 -20.03 12.32 27.49
CA HIS A 109 -20.26 13.74 27.20
C HIS A 109 -19.03 14.34 26.51
N ARG A 110 -19.24 14.86 25.30
CA ARG A 110 -18.25 15.60 24.51
C ARG A 110 -18.93 16.72 23.75
N GLU A 111 -18.36 17.91 23.85
CA GLU A 111 -18.80 19.04 23.04
C GLU A 111 -18.47 18.81 21.55
N PRO A 112 -19.28 19.35 20.61
CA PRO A 112 -18.96 19.31 19.19
C PRO A 112 -17.60 19.93 18.90
N PHE A 113 -16.83 19.28 18.04
CA PHE A 113 -15.56 19.82 17.54
C PHE A 113 -15.83 21.04 16.64
N ALA A 114 -15.37 22.22 17.06
CA ALA A 114 -15.72 23.50 16.45
C ALA A 114 -14.53 24.24 15.80
N ALA A 115 -13.35 23.62 15.71
CA ALA A 115 -12.18 24.25 15.09
C ALA A 115 -12.12 24.03 13.58
N ASP A 116 -11.63 25.03 12.84
CA ASP A 116 -11.36 24.90 11.41
C ASP A 116 -10.21 23.91 11.16
N VAL A 117 -10.48 22.87 10.39
CA VAL A 117 -9.48 21.87 10.00
C VAL A 117 -8.99 22.18 8.59
N SER A 118 -7.83 22.84 8.50
CA SER A 118 -7.12 23.07 7.24
C SER A 118 -5.77 22.38 7.27
N GLU A 119 -5.57 21.41 6.38
CA GLU A 119 -4.33 20.64 6.28
C GLU A 119 -3.87 20.57 4.83
N GLY A 120 -2.55 20.77 4.63
CA GLY A 120 -1.93 20.71 3.31
C GLY A 120 -1.76 19.28 2.79
N LYS A 121 -1.64 19.13 1.47
CA LYS A 121 -1.44 17.84 0.76
C LYS A 121 0.04 17.47 0.56
N ASN A 122 0.95 18.12 1.28
CA ASN A 122 2.39 17.99 1.05
C ASN A 122 3.07 16.91 1.91
N ASP A 123 2.31 16.24 2.78
CA ASP A 123 2.86 15.21 3.65
C ASP A 123 3.37 13.99 2.86
N PRO A 124 4.54 13.42 3.19
CA PRO A 124 5.07 12.25 2.48
C PRO A 124 4.11 11.05 2.44
N ILE A 125 3.37 10.81 3.53
CA ILE A 125 2.39 9.71 3.59
C ILE A 125 1.23 9.99 2.63
N TYR A 126 0.79 11.26 2.56
CA TYR A 126 -0.25 11.67 1.62
C TYR A 126 0.19 11.48 0.17
N ASN A 127 1.44 11.79 -0.17
CA ASN A 127 1.96 11.72 -1.54
C ASN A 127 2.39 10.33 -2.03
N ALA A 128 2.56 9.35 -1.13
CA ALA A 128 3.05 8.02 -1.51
C ALA A 128 2.13 7.29 -2.51
N HIS A 129 0.81 7.48 -2.42
CA HIS A 129 -0.18 6.96 -3.37
C HIS A 129 -1.23 8.01 -3.71
N SER A 130 -1.30 8.40 -4.99
CA SER A 130 -2.32 9.30 -5.51
C SER A 130 -3.69 8.65 -5.49
N TYR A 131 -4.67 9.35 -4.93
CA TYR A 131 -6.08 8.95 -5.00
C TYR A 131 -6.94 10.23 -4.96
N HIS A 132 -7.94 10.30 -5.83
CA HIS A 132 -8.66 11.53 -6.15
C HIS A 132 -9.44 12.12 -4.95
N THR A 133 -9.99 11.28 -4.09
CA THR A 133 -10.76 11.68 -2.89
C THR A 133 -9.96 11.57 -1.58
N LYS A 134 -8.63 11.51 -1.66
CA LYS A 134 -7.78 11.32 -0.47
C LYS A 134 -7.85 12.54 0.46
N VAL A 135 -8.04 12.27 1.74
CA VAL A 135 -8.03 13.28 2.82
C VAL A 135 -6.73 13.15 3.64
N PRO A 136 -6.06 14.25 4.01
CA PRO A 136 -4.89 14.20 4.88
C PRO A 136 -5.21 13.59 6.25
N HIS A 137 -4.43 12.61 6.68
CA HIS A 137 -4.62 11.94 7.98
C HIS A 137 -4.57 12.90 9.17
N LYS A 138 -3.77 13.97 9.10
CA LYS A 138 -3.66 15.02 10.13
C LYS A 138 -5.00 15.71 10.43
N ALA A 139 -5.84 15.88 9.40
CA ALA A 139 -7.18 16.44 9.57
C ALA A 139 -8.06 15.49 10.41
N ILE A 140 -7.98 14.19 10.09
CA ILE A 140 -8.74 13.13 10.77
C ILE A 140 -8.26 12.94 12.21
N MET A 141 -6.95 13.06 12.48
CA MET A 141 -6.37 12.95 13.82
C MET A 141 -7.01 13.90 14.82
N ARG A 142 -7.36 15.13 14.41
CA ARG A 142 -8.02 16.11 15.31
C ARG A 142 -9.35 15.59 15.83
N TYR A 143 -10.16 14.98 14.95
CA TYR A 143 -11.42 14.36 15.34
C TYR A 143 -11.23 13.12 16.21
N ILE A 144 -10.26 12.25 15.89
CA ILE A 144 -9.97 11.05 16.68
C ILE A 144 -9.51 11.43 18.09
N LEU A 145 -8.58 12.40 18.22
CA LEU A 145 -8.11 12.87 19.52
C LEU A 145 -9.24 13.48 20.35
N HIS A 146 -10.19 14.18 19.72
CA HIS A 146 -11.28 14.84 20.43
C HIS A 146 -12.38 13.87 20.90
N TYR A 147 -12.75 12.89 20.08
CA TYR A 147 -13.92 12.03 20.32
C TYR A 147 -13.60 10.64 20.88
N THR A 148 -12.33 10.26 20.99
CA THR A 148 -11.94 8.90 21.40
C THR A 148 -10.80 8.91 22.40
N GLU A 149 -10.66 7.81 23.15
CA GLU A 149 -9.53 7.54 24.04
C GLU A 149 -8.55 6.52 23.41
N PRO A 150 -7.30 6.45 23.88
CA PRO A 150 -6.36 5.42 23.47
C PRO A 150 -6.95 4.00 23.62
N GLY A 151 -6.79 3.19 22.57
CA GLY A 151 -7.30 1.83 22.50
C GLY A 151 -8.73 1.69 21.95
N ASP A 152 -9.49 2.78 21.81
CA ASP A 152 -10.83 2.71 21.23
C ASP A 152 -10.82 2.25 19.77
N ILE A 153 -11.96 1.70 19.32
CA ILE A 153 -12.17 1.25 17.94
C ILE A 153 -12.85 2.36 17.14
N VAL A 154 -12.21 2.78 16.06
CA VAL A 154 -12.73 3.70 15.05
C VAL A 154 -13.20 2.90 13.84
N PHE A 155 -14.47 3.03 13.46
CA PHE A 155 -15.00 2.39 12.25
C PHE A 155 -15.09 3.41 11.11
N ASP A 156 -14.57 3.03 9.95
CA ASP A 156 -14.69 3.78 8.71
C ASP A 156 -15.17 2.85 7.58
N GLY A 157 -16.47 2.93 7.28
CA GLY A 157 -17.14 2.13 6.26
C GLY A 157 -16.87 2.57 4.82
N PHE A 158 -16.21 3.71 4.61
CA PHE A 158 -15.91 4.28 3.29
C PHE A 158 -14.48 4.85 3.29
N CYS A 159 -13.53 4.01 3.72
CA CYS A 159 -12.21 4.47 4.12
C CYS A 159 -11.33 4.97 2.96
N GLY A 160 -11.68 4.66 1.71
CA GLY A 160 -10.86 4.95 0.54
C GLY A 160 -9.44 4.43 0.73
N THR A 161 -8.47 5.34 0.74
CA THR A 161 -7.05 4.98 0.94
C THR A 161 -6.68 4.59 2.38
N GLY A 162 -7.64 4.52 3.32
CA GLY A 162 -7.40 4.09 4.69
C GLY A 162 -6.70 5.12 5.58
N MET A 163 -6.85 6.42 5.28
CA MET A 163 -6.21 7.50 6.04
C MET A 163 -6.74 7.60 7.48
N THR A 164 -7.95 7.12 7.75
CA THR A 164 -8.50 6.99 9.11
C THR A 164 -7.69 6.01 9.96
N GLY A 165 -7.23 4.89 9.40
CA GLY A 165 -6.36 3.97 10.12
C GLY A 165 -4.98 4.56 10.39
N VAL A 166 -4.42 5.28 9.41
CA VAL A 166 -3.15 6.00 9.59
C VAL A 166 -3.28 7.03 10.71
N ALA A 167 -4.35 7.81 10.71
CA ALA A 167 -4.65 8.78 11.75
C ALA A 167 -4.81 8.11 13.12
N ALA A 168 -5.56 7.01 13.21
CA ALA A 168 -5.77 6.25 14.44
C ALA A 168 -4.44 5.75 15.04
N GLN A 169 -3.54 5.23 14.19
CA GLN A 169 -2.21 4.78 14.64
C GLN A 169 -1.33 5.96 15.07
N LEU A 170 -1.28 7.03 14.27
CA LEU A 170 -0.43 8.20 14.54
C LEU A 170 -0.89 9.06 15.72
N CYS A 171 -2.10 8.85 16.25
CA CYS A 171 -2.47 9.41 17.57
C CYS A 171 -1.57 8.88 18.70
N GLY A 172 -0.83 7.79 18.47
CA GLY A 172 0.22 7.29 19.38
C GLY A 172 1.60 7.89 19.15
N ASP A 173 1.82 8.65 18.07
CA ASP A 173 3.11 9.25 17.77
C ASP A 173 3.20 10.69 18.29
N ARG A 174 4.04 10.89 19.32
CA ARG A 174 4.21 12.18 19.99
C ARG A 174 4.55 13.31 19.01
N ARG A 175 5.50 13.08 18.10
CA ARG A 175 5.99 14.11 17.17
C ARG A 175 4.90 14.53 16.20
N THR A 176 4.11 13.58 15.71
CA THR A 176 3.01 13.85 14.80
C THR A 176 1.90 14.63 15.51
N VAL A 177 1.53 14.24 16.74
CA VAL A 177 0.55 14.98 17.54
C VAL A 177 1.01 16.40 17.86
N GLU A 178 2.28 16.59 18.24
CA GLU A 178 2.88 17.92 18.45
C GLU A 178 2.88 18.77 17.17
N SER A 179 3.06 18.15 15.99
CA SER A 179 3.02 18.85 14.70
C SER A 179 1.64 19.42 14.34
N LEU A 180 0.57 18.96 15.00
CA LEU A 180 -0.79 19.50 14.82
C LEU A 180 -1.02 20.82 15.58
N GLY A 181 -0.02 21.27 16.37
CA GLY A 181 -0.10 22.45 17.23
C GLY A 181 -0.46 22.14 18.70
N TYR A 182 -0.55 20.86 19.07
CA TYR A 182 -0.81 20.43 20.44
C TYR A 182 0.48 20.30 21.25
N ARG A 183 0.35 20.32 22.58
CA ARG A 183 1.46 20.01 23.50
C ARG A 183 1.18 18.67 24.17
N VAL A 184 2.20 17.81 24.26
CA VAL A 184 2.06 16.50 24.89
C VAL A 184 2.92 16.45 26.15
N GLU A 185 2.30 16.20 27.31
CA GLU A 185 2.99 16.08 28.59
C GLU A 185 3.70 14.72 28.75
N ARG A 186 4.56 14.58 29.76
CA ARG A 186 5.35 13.35 29.97
C ARG A 186 4.49 12.13 30.25
N ASP A 187 3.33 12.31 30.88
CA ASP A 187 2.36 11.27 31.20
C ASP A 187 1.44 10.91 30.01
N GLY A 188 1.63 11.57 28.86
CA GLY A 188 0.84 11.38 27.65
C GLY A 188 -0.40 12.27 27.56
N THR A 189 -0.65 13.17 28.51
CA THR A 189 -1.76 14.13 28.40
C THR A 189 -1.53 15.08 27.23
N VAL A 190 -2.55 15.25 26.38
CA VAL A 190 -2.52 16.15 25.21
C VAL A 190 -3.27 17.43 25.55
N LEU A 191 -2.59 18.56 25.37
CA LEU A 191 -3.06 19.89 25.68
C LEU A 191 -3.33 20.66 24.38
N GLU A 192 -4.46 21.35 24.34
CA GLU A 192 -4.82 22.32 23.32
C GLU A 192 -4.54 23.73 23.82
N ARG A 193 -4.16 24.61 22.90
CA ARG A 193 -3.94 26.03 23.19
C ARG A 193 -5.26 26.78 22.98
N GLU A 194 -5.72 27.44 24.03
CA GLU A 194 -6.82 28.39 23.97
C GLU A 194 -6.32 29.80 24.35
N GLU A 195 -6.99 30.84 23.87
CA GLU A 195 -6.79 32.20 24.36
C GLU A 195 -7.66 32.42 25.60
N GLY A 196 -7.03 32.77 26.72
CA GLY A 196 -7.74 33.17 27.92
C GLY A 196 -8.34 34.58 27.80
N ASP A 197 -9.26 34.92 28.70
CA ASP A 197 -9.93 36.23 28.75
C ASP A 197 -8.96 37.42 28.87
N ASP A 198 -7.72 37.17 29.33
CA ASP A 198 -6.63 38.15 29.45
C ASP A 198 -5.72 38.22 28.20
N GLY A 199 -6.07 37.52 27.12
CA GLY A 199 -5.29 37.43 25.89
C GLY A 199 -4.05 36.53 26.00
N LYS A 200 -3.82 35.83 27.12
CA LYS A 200 -2.71 34.90 27.27
C LYS A 200 -3.08 33.51 26.79
N ALA A 201 -2.10 32.82 26.23
CA ALA A 201 -2.25 31.41 25.86
C ALA A 201 -2.38 30.53 27.11
N VAL A 202 -3.51 29.83 27.23
CA VAL A 202 -3.76 28.81 28.25
C VAL A 202 -3.72 27.44 27.58
N TRP A 203 -3.04 26.48 28.20
CA TRP A 203 -3.00 25.10 27.72
C TRP A 203 -3.96 24.25 28.53
N LYS A 204 -5.00 23.70 27.89
CA LYS A 204 -6.01 22.88 28.56
C LYS A 204 -5.93 21.42 28.12
N PRO A 205 -6.01 20.46 29.06
CA PRO A 205 -6.06 19.05 28.72
C PRO A 205 -7.37 18.71 28.02
N PHE A 206 -7.26 18.02 26.88
CA PHE A 206 -8.43 17.60 26.12
C PHE A 206 -8.33 16.17 25.58
N SER A 207 -7.16 15.54 25.57
CA SER A 207 -7.01 14.16 25.07
C SER A 207 -5.80 13.47 25.68
N LYS A 208 -5.54 12.24 25.22
CA LYS A 208 -4.42 11.41 25.65
C LYS A 208 -3.71 10.78 24.44
N LEU A 209 -2.38 10.78 24.51
CA LEU A 209 -1.51 10.19 23.51
C LEU A 209 -1.69 8.67 23.54
N GLY A 210 -1.91 8.08 22.36
CA GLY A 210 -1.97 6.64 22.21
C GLY A 210 -2.68 6.21 20.93
N PRO A 211 -2.34 5.04 20.39
CA PRO A 211 -2.96 4.55 19.18
C PRO A 211 -4.42 4.17 19.44
N ARG A 212 -5.27 4.35 18.42
CA ARG A 212 -6.61 3.77 18.34
C ARG A 212 -6.58 2.58 17.38
N LYS A 213 -7.56 1.69 17.50
CA LYS A 213 -7.77 0.60 16.55
C LYS A 213 -8.70 1.09 15.46
N ALA A 214 -8.49 0.66 14.21
CA ALA A 214 -9.35 1.04 13.11
C ALA A 214 -9.90 -0.20 12.41
N ILE A 215 -11.20 -0.18 12.11
CA ILE A 215 -11.85 -1.11 11.18
C ILE A 215 -12.15 -0.30 9.93
N LEU A 216 -11.48 -0.67 8.84
CA LEU A 216 -11.55 0.04 7.57
C LEU A 216 -12.25 -0.84 6.54
N ASN A 217 -13.23 -0.28 5.84
CA ASN A 217 -13.93 -0.95 4.75
C ASN A 217 -14.06 -0.04 3.54
N ASP A 218 -13.92 -0.62 2.36
CA ASP A 218 -14.21 0.01 1.08
C ASP A 218 -14.53 -1.08 0.04
N LEU A 219 -15.34 -0.73 -0.95
CA LEU A 219 -15.71 -1.63 -2.06
C LEU A 219 -14.67 -1.64 -3.18
N SER A 220 -13.87 -0.58 -3.31
CA SER A 220 -12.87 -0.46 -4.38
C SER A 220 -11.65 -1.33 -4.08
N PRO A 221 -11.31 -2.32 -4.93
CA PRO A 221 -10.13 -3.15 -4.73
C PRO A 221 -8.83 -2.32 -4.65
N ALA A 222 -8.75 -1.24 -5.44
CA ALA A 222 -7.60 -0.33 -5.42
C ALA A 222 -7.51 0.45 -4.10
N ALA A 223 -8.65 0.93 -3.58
CA ALA A 223 -8.71 1.64 -2.31
C ALA A 223 -8.30 0.72 -1.16
N THR A 224 -8.90 -0.47 -1.10
CA THR A 224 -8.62 -1.49 -0.09
C THR A 224 -7.17 -1.97 -0.14
N PHE A 225 -6.60 -2.15 -1.33
CA PHE A 225 -5.17 -2.48 -1.48
C PHE A 225 -4.27 -1.36 -0.91
N ILE A 226 -4.55 -0.10 -1.24
CA ILE A 226 -3.78 1.05 -0.73
C ILE A 226 -3.95 1.15 0.80
N ALA A 227 -5.18 1.00 1.31
CA ALA A 227 -5.48 1.06 2.74
C ALA A 227 -4.72 -0.02 3.53
N TYR A 228 -4.70 -1.26 3.02
CA TYR A 228 -3.93 -2.35 3.61
C TYR A 228 -2.44 -1.99 3.67
N ASN A 229 -1.84 -1.58 2.56
CA ASN A 229 -0.40 -1.26 2.53
C ASN A 229 -0.01 -0.09 3.43
N TYR A 230 -0.89 0.90 3.61
CA TYR A 230 -0.63 2.01 4.54
C TYR A 230 -0.70 1.61 6.01
N ASN A 231 -1.57 0.65 6.34
CA ASN A 231 -1.92 0.32 7.72
C ASN A 231 -1.25 -0.95 8.22
N THR A 232 -0.67 -1.75 7.33
CA THR A 232 0.05 -2.97 7.68
C THR A 232 1.49 -2.63 8.07
N PRO A 233 1.96 -3.07 9.24
CA PRO A 233 3.34 -2.85 9.65
C PRO A 233 4.29 -3.57 8.69
N VAL A 234 5.34 -2.87 8.28
CA VAL A 234 6.41 -3.43 7.45
C VAL A 234 7.67 -3.58 8.29
N ASP A 235 8.25 -4.78 8.31
CA ASP A 235 9.61 -4.95 8.83
C ASP A 235 10.60 -4.31 7.84
N VAL A 236 11.00 -3.08 8.14
CA VAL A 236 11.90 -2.27 7.32
C VAL A 236 13.23 -3.00 7.07
N LYS A 237 13.75 -3.75 8.05
CA LYS A 237 15.02 -4.46 7.92
C LYS A 237 14.88 -5.67 7.02
N GLN A 238 13.79 -6.42 7.17
CA GLN A 238 13.49 -7.53 6.27
C GLN A 238 13.27 -7.04 4.85
N PHE A 239 12.48 -5.97 4.67
CA PHE A 239 12.23 -5.37 3.36
C PHE A 239 13.53 -4.93 2.69
N GLU A 240 14.39 -4.20 3.40
CA GLU A 240 15.68 -3.74 2.87
C GLU A 240 16.56 -4.93 2.45
N ARG A 241 16.62 -5.99 3.28
CA ARG A 241 17.39 -7.19 2.97
C ARG A 241 16.88 -7.88 1.71
N GLU A 242 15.58 -8.10 1.59
CA GLU A 242 14.99 -8.76 0.42
C GLU A 242 15.11 -7.90 -0.84
N ALA A 243 14.90 -6.59 -0.74
CA ALA A 243 15.09 -5.65 -1.84
C ALA A 243 16.53 -5.69 -2.36
N LYS A 244 17.53 -5.66 -1.46
CA LYS A 244 18.95 -5.79 -1.83
C LYS A 244 19.27 -7.13 -2.47
N ARG A 245 18.68 -8.23 -1.97
CA ARG A 245 18.84 -9.57 -2.56
C ARG A 245 18.31 -9.60 -4.00
N ILE A 246 17.09 -9.12 -4.23
CA ILE A 246 16.46 -9.09 -5.55
C ILE A 246 17.26 -8.21 -6.52
N LEU A 247 17.71 -7.02 -6.07
CA LEU A 247 18.55 -6.14 -6.87
C LEU A 247 19.87 -6.82 -7.25
N ALA A 248 20.51 -7.53 -6.33
CA ALA A 248 21.74 -8.26 -6.61
C ALA A 248 21.52 -9.43 -7.59
N GLU A 249 20.40 -10.14 -7.48
CA GLU A 249 20.01 -11.20 -8.42
C GLU A 249 19.75 -10.65 -9.81
N THR A 250 19.02 -9.54 -9.91
CA THR A 250 18.74 -8.85 -11.18
C THR A 250 20.01 -8.31 -11.82
N GLU A 251 20.91 -7.72 -11.03
CA GLU A 251 22.20 -7.24 -11.52
C GLU A 251 23.07 -8.39 -12.04
N LYS A 252 23.08 -9.53 -11.33
CA LYS A 252 23.81 -10.73 -11.76
C LYS A 252 23.25 -11.30 -13.06
N GLU A 253 21.93 -11.28 -13.23
CA GLU A 253 21.26 -11.85 -14.40
C GLU A 253 21.34 -10.94 -15.64
N CYS A 254 21.10 -9.63 -15.43
CA CYS A 254 20.83 -8.65 -16.48
C CYS A 254 21.88 -7.53 -16.59
N GLY A 255 22.81 -7.40 -15.64
CA GLY A 255 23.79 -6.30 -15.61
C GLY A 255 24.68 -6.23 -16.86
N TRP A 256 24.92 -7.36 -17.52
CA TRP A 256 25.63 -7.44 -18.80
C TRP A 256 24.98 -6.62 -19.91
N MET A 257 23.65 -6.41 -19.89
CA MET A 257 22.94 -5.62 -20.89
C MET A 257 23.30 -4.13 -20.82
N TYR A 258 23.82 -3.69 -19.68
CA TYR A 258 24.22 -2.31 -19.43
C TYR A 258 25.75 -2.12 -19.54
N ALA A 259 26.48 -3.14 -20.00
CA ALA A 259 27.92 -3.00 -20.24
C ALA A 259 28.16 -2.12 -21.48
N THR A 260 29.13 -1.22 -21.38
CA THR A 260 29.60 -0.37 -22.48
C THR A 260 31.13 -0.27 -22.42
N LEU A 261 31.77 0.23 -23.48
CA LEU A 261 33.20 0.52 -23.42
C LEU A 261 33.46 1.74 -22.55
N ASN A 262 34.40 1.61 -21.60
CA ASN A 262 34.86 2.72 -20.80
C ASN A 262 35.82 3.59 -21.61
N THR A 263 35.51 4.87 -21.73
CA THR A 263 36.33 5.86 -22.43
C THR A 263 37.10 6.78 -21.48
N GLU A 264 36.91 6.66 -20.17
CA GLU A 264 37.64 7.45 -19.17
C GLU A 264 39.01 6.84 -18.88
N GLY A 265 40.07 7.55 -19.26
CA GLY A 265 41.46 7.20 -18.92
C GLY A 265 42.01 5.96 -19.64
N ILE A 266 41.26 5.39 -20.59
CA ILE A 266 41.66 4.23 -21.38
C ILE A 266 41.53 4.56 -22.86
N GLU A 267 42.63 4.49 -23.59
CA GLU A 267 42.63 4.60 -25.04
C GLU A 267 42.32 3.22 -25.65
N ILE A 268 41.16 3.07 -26.27
CA ILE A 268 40.75 1.84 -26.96
C ILE A 268 40.83 2.11 -28.46
N SER A 269 41.63 1.33 -29.18
CA SER A 269 41.80 1.53 -30.63
C SER A 269 40.48 1.27 -31.37
N LYS A 270 40.25 2.02 -32.46
CA LYS A 270 39.04 1.86 -33.27
C LYS A 270 38.89 0.42 -33.80
N GLU A 271 39.99 -0.22 -34.15
CA GLU A 271 40.02 -1.61 -34.60
C GLU A 271 39.50 -2.56 -33.52
N THR A 272 39.89 -2.31 -32.26
CA THR A 272 39.44 -3.11 -31.11
C THR A 272 37.93 -2.94 -30.89
N VAL A 273 37.43 -1.70 -31.00
CA VAL A 273 35.99 -1.40 -30.91
C VAL A 273 35.21 -2.12 -32.01
N ASP A 274 35.66 -2.00 -33.26
CA ASP A 274 34.99 -2.59 -34.43
C ASP A 274 35.00 -4.12 -34.36
N GLU A 275 36.10 -4.72 -33.90
CA GLU A 275 36.22 -6.17 -33.68
C GLU A 275 35.26 -6.67 -32.60
N LEU A 276 35.23 -6.02 -31.44
CA LEU A 276 34.31 -6.34 -30.34
C LEU A 276 32.85 -6.21 -30.77
N ALA A 277 32.51 -5.10 -31.43
CA ALA A 277 31.17 -4.87 -31.94
C ALA A 277 30.76 -5.92 -32.99
N SER A 278 31.69 -6.35 -33.85
CA SER A 278 31.47 -7.44 -34.80
C SER A 278 31.21 -8.76 -34.07
N LYS A 279 32.03 -9.12 -33.07
CA LYS A 279 31.86 -10.34 -32.27
C LYS A 279 30.51 -10.38 -31.55
N VAL A 280 30.08 -9.26 -30.96
CA VAL A 280 28.77 -9.16 -30.30
C VAL A 280 27.62 -9.31 -31.32
N ARG A 281 27.70 -8.66 -32.49
CA ARG A 281 26.67 -8.77 -33.55
C ARG A 281 26.52 -10.19 -34.12
N HIS A 282 27.60 -10.98 -34.11
CA HIS A 282 27.61 -12.35 -34.62
C HIS A 282 27.45 -13.41 -33.53
N ALA A 283 27.34 -13.00 -32.25
CA ALA A 283 27.09 -13.92 -31.15
C ALA A 283 25.73 -14.61 -31.35
N LYS A 284 25.71 -15.93 -31.17
CA LYS A 284 24.52 -16.76 -31.37
C LYS A 284 23.71 -16.97 -30.09
N SER A 285 24.24 -16.55 -28.95
CA SER A 285 23.60 -16.70 -27.65
C SER A 285 23.96 -15.55 -26.70
N VAL A 286 23.11 -15.35 -25.68
CA VAL A 286 23.37 -14.41 -24.59
C VAL A 286 24.64 -14.79 -23.82
N ASP A 287 24.91 -16.09 -23.66
CA ASP A 287 26.10 -16.55 -22.93
C ASP A 287 27.39 -16.22 -23.67
N GLU A 288 27.41 -16.28 -25.00
CA GLU A 288 28.55 -15.81 -25.81
C GLU A 288 28.79 -14.32 -25.59
N VAL A 289 27.73 -13.49 -25.57
CA VAL A 289 27.85 -12.05 -25.29
C VAL A 289 28.39 -11.80 -23.87
N LYS A 290 27.85 -12.49 -22.86
CA LYS A 290 28.32 -12.41 -21.47
C LYS A 290 29.79 -12.79 -21.36
N GLN A 291 30.24 -13.84 -22.05
CA GLN A 291 31.64 -14.27 -22.07
C GLN A 291 32.54 -13.23 -22.74
N LEU A 292 32.11 -12.63 -23.86
CA LEU A 292 32.84 -11.55 -24.53
C LEU A 292 33.01 -10.33 -23.61
N ILE A 293 31.94 -9.90 -22.94
CA ILE A 293 31.98 -8.79 -21.97
C ILE A 293 32.92 -9.13 -20.81
N LYS A 294 32.80 -10.33 -20.23
CA LYS A 294 33.63 -10.78 -19.10
C LYS A 294 35.12 -10.87 -19.47
N ALA A 295 35.44 -11.37 -20.66
CA ALA A 295 36.82 -11.44 -21.17
C ALA A 295 37.45 -10.06 -21.36
N ASN A 296 36.63 -9.01 -21.51
CA ASN A 296 37.06 -7.64 -21.74
C ASN A 296 36.72 -6.71 -20.57
N SER A 297 36.51 -7.25 -19.36
CA SER A 297 36.05 -6.51 -18.18
C SER A 297 36.88 -5.27 -17.84
N LYS A 298 38.20 -5.30 -18.10
CA LYS A 298 39.11 -4.15 -17.93
C LYS A 298 38.76 -2.93 -18.78
N PHE A 299 38.00 -3.11 -19.86
CA PHE A 299 37.58 -2.07 -20.79
C PHE A 299 36.08 -1.76 -20.67
N MET A 300 35.37 -2.42 -19.74
CA MET A 300 33.93 -2.26 -19.60
C MET A 300 33.60 -1.22 -18.54
N GLY A 301 32.72 -0.29 -18.90
CA GLY A 301 31.96 0.58 -17.99
C GLY A 301 30.50 0.15 -17.93
N LYS A 302 29.72 0.87 -17.12
CA LYS A 302 28.28 0.63 -16.96
C LYS A 302 27.48 1.85 -17.44
N ILE A 303 26.49 1.61 -18.30
CA ILE A 303 25.51 2.62 -18.68
C ILE A 303 24.65 2.93 -17.45
N ASN A 304 24.70 4.17 -16.98
CA ASN A 304 23.84 4.65 -15.89
C ASN A 304 22.46 5.07 -16.42
N TYR A 305 22.45 5.85 -17.51
CA TYR A 305 21.23 6.26 -18.20
C TYR A 305 21.54 6.54 -19.67
N THR A 306 20.51 6.47 -20.51
CA THR A 306 20.58 6.84 -21.93
C THR A 306 19.61 7.98 -22.18
N VAL A 307 20.09 9.06 -22.78
CA VAL A 307 19.24 10.17 -23.22
C VAL A 307 19.00 10.04 -24.71
N TRP A 308 17.73 9.93 -25.09
CA TRP A 308 17.32 9.95 -26.49
C TRP A 308 17.05 11.38 -26.93
N SER A 309 17.46 11.72 -28.14
CA SER A 309 17.23 13.03 -28.74
C SER A 309 16.56 12.85 -30.10
N ASP A 310 15.65 13.75 -30.41
CA ASP A 310 15.12 13.87 -31.76
C ASP A 310 16.17 14.43 -32.72
N VAL A 311 16.12 13.95 -33.97
CA VAL A 311 16.90 14.47 -35.09
C VAL A 311 15.92 15.15 -36.05
N PHE A 312 16.04 16.47 -36.17
CA PHE A 312 15.23 17.28 -37.05
C PHE A 312 15.96 17.54 -38.37
N ILE A 313 15.20 17.75 -39.45
CA ILE A 313 15.76 18.25 -40.70
C ILE A 313 15.58 19.76 -40.74
N CYS A 314 16.68 20.51 -40.92
CA CYS A 314 16.62 21.94 -41.10
C CYS A 314 15.80 22.30 -42.36
N PRO A 315 14.71 23.09 -42.28
CA PRO A 315 13.91 23.46 -43.44
C PRO A 315 14.67 24.35 -44.44
N ASN A 316 15.80 24.95 -44.03
CA ASN A 316 16.57 25.87 -44.87
C ASN A 316 17.72 25.20 -45.63
N CYS A 317 18.43 24.27 -44.99
CA CYS A 317 19.62 23.65 -45.59
C CYS A 317 19.50 22.12 -45.73
N SER A 318 18.36 21.55 -45.33
CA SER A 318 18.05 20.11 -45.39
C SER A 318 19.08 19.21 -44.69
N LYS A 319 19.85 19.77 -43.76
CA LYS A 319 20.78 19.01 -42.92
C LYS A 319 20.14 18.65 -41.59
N GLU A 320 20.53 17.51 -41.08
CA GLU A 320 20.13 17.01 -39.77
C GLU A 320 20.61 17.93 -38.65
N ILE A 321 19.78 18.05 -37.63
CA ILE A 321 20.00 18.80 -36.40
C ILE A 321 19.63 17.88 -35.25
N VAL A 322 20.62 17.52 -34.42
CA VAL A 322 20.37 16.79 -33.17
C VAL A 322 19.87 17.79 -32.13
N PHE A 323 18.63 17.64 -31.68
CA PHE A 323 17.98 18.58 -30.77
C PHE A 323 18.76 18.82 -29.47
N TRP A 324 19.24 17.74 -28.86
CA TRP A 324 20.02 17.77 -27.62
C TRP A 324 21.26 18.67 -27.73
N ASP A 325 21.95 18.65 -28.87
CA ASP A 325 23.19 19.39 -29.05
C ASP A 325 22.97 20.91 -29.19
N VAL A 326 21.80 21.33 -29.69
CA VAL A 326 21.53 22.73 -30.04
C VAL A 326 20.60 23.43 -29.05
N ALA A 327 19.62 22.70 -28.52
CA ALA A 327 18.56 23.25 -27.69
C ALA A 327 18.83 23.09 -26.19
N VAL A 328 19.65 22.13 -25.76
CA VAL A 328 19.89 21.89 -24.33
C VAL A 328 21.09 22.67 -23.82
N ASP A 329 20.84 23.56 -22.87
CA ASP A 329 21.87 24.22 -22.05
C ASP A 329 22.21 23.31 -20.86
N LYS A 330 23.32 22.59 -20.97
CA LYS A 330 23.77 21.59 -19.97
C LYS A 330 24.15 22.24 -18.63
N GLU A 331 24.68 23.46 -18.65
CA GLU A 331 25.09 24.16 -17.43
C GLU A 331 23.88 24.65 -16.64
N LYS A 332 22.84 25.14 -17.34
CA LYS A 332 21.62 25.64 -16.70
C LYS A 332 20.54 24.57 -16.52
N GLY A 333 20.71 23.38 -17.09
CA GLY A 333 19.72 22.31 -17.08
C GLY A 333 18.40 22.72 -17.74
N LYS A 334 18.45 23.53 -18.81
CA LYS A 334 17.27 24.10 -19.47
C LYS A 334 17.28 23.85 -20.96
N VAL A 335 16.09 23.68 -21.53
CA VAL A 335 15.88 23.66 -22.98
C VAL A 335 15.60 25.08 -23.45
N LYS A 336 16.34 25.56 -24.44
CA LYS A 336 16.16 26.87 -25.06
C LYS A 336 14.83 26.88 -25.81
N ARG A 337 14.13 28.03 -25.77
CA ARG A 337 12.89 28.23 -26.52
C ARG A 337 13.10 28.31 -28.03
N THR A 338 14.28 28.75 -28.45
CA THR A 338 14.69 28.85 -29.85
C THR A 338 16.16 28.48 -29.96
N PHE A 339 16.53 27.87 -31.07
CA PHE A 339 17.93 27.55 -31.39
C PHE A 339 18.24 27.81 -32.86
N SER A 340 19.53 27.90 -33.17
CA SER A 340 20.02 28.14 -34.52
C SER A 340 20.47 26.84 -35.15
N CYS A 341 20.25 26.69 -36.47
CA CYS A 341 20.84 25.56 -37.20
C CYS A 341 22.38 25.65 -37.15
N PRO A 342 23.11 24.61 -36.73
CA PRO A 342 24.57 24.64 -36.62
C PRO A 342 25.28 24.74 -37.99
N ARG A 343 24.57 24.44 -39.08
CA ARG A 343 25.11 24.43 -40.45
C ARG A 343 24.91 25.75 -41.18
N CYS A 344 23.68 26.27 -41.21
CA CYS A 344 23.35 27.51 -41.93
C CYS A 344 23.14 28.73 -41.03
N ARG A 345 23.25 28.57 -39.71
CA ARG A 345 23.12 29.63 -38.69
C ARG A 345 21.80 30.40 -38.72
N ARG A 346 20.74 29.83 -39.33
CA ARG A 346 19.40 30.43 -39.31
C ARG A 346 18.75 30.18 -37.96
N ASP A 347 18.24 31.26 -37.36
CA ASP A 347 17.55 31.26 -36.06
C ASP A 347 16.07 30.90 -36.19
N GLY A 348 15.44 30.57 -35.05
CA GLY A 348 13.99 30.41 -34.93
C GLY A 348 13.47 29.00 -35.17
N LEU A 349 14.31 27.98 -34.94
CA LEU A 349 13.90 26.57 -34.86
C LEU A 349 13.48 26.18 -33.45
#